data_AF-D7MIC2-F1
#
_entry.id   AF-D7MIC2-F1
#
_cell.length_a   1.000
_cell.length_b   1.000
_cell.length_c   1.000
_cell.angle_alpha   90.00
_cell.angle_beta   90.00
_cell.angle_gamma   90.00
#
_symmetry.space_group_name_H-M   'P 1'
#
loop_
_entity.id
_entity.type
_entity.pdbx_description
1 polymer ?
#
loop_
_entity_poly.entity_id
_entity_poly.type
_entity_poly.pdbx_seq_one_letter_code
_entity_poly.pdbx_strand_id
1 'polypeptide(L)' 'MLKDFFDGKEPNKGTNPDEVLAYTTAVQGGVLSGEGGEETQNILLLDVAPLHLGIDTVGGVMTNIIPRIPTKKSQVFTT' A
#
# COMPACT_ATOMS: atom_id res chain seq x y z
N MET A 1 -8.47 -10.67 -21.26
CA MET A 1 -7.51 -10.88 -20.15
C MET A 1 -8.05 -10.39 -18.81
N LEU A 2 -8.22 -9.08 -18.56
CA LEU A 2 -8.68 -8.58 -17.25
C LEU A 2 -10.15 -8.93 -16.95
N LYS A 3 -11.06 -8.68 -17.89
CA LYS A 3 -12.48 -9.02 -17.75
C LYS A 3 -12.68 -10.53 -17.56
N ASP A 4 -11.94 -11.34 -18.31
CA ASP A 4 -12.01 -12.81 -18.23
C ASP A 4 -11.41 -13.35 -16.92
N PHE A 5 -10.38 -12.69 -16.39
CA PHE A 5 -9.78 -13.05 -15.10
C PHE A 5 -10.70 -12.73 -13.92
N PHE A 6 -11.55 -11.71 -14.04
CA PHE A 6 -12.53 -11.30 -13.02
C PHE A 6 -13.97 -11.71 -13.37
N ASP A 7 -14.15 -12.89 -13.97
CA ASP A 7 -15.46 -13.52 -14.22
C ASP A 7 -16.49 -12.61 -14.95
N GLY A 8 -16.01 -11.82 -15.90
CA GLY A 8 -16.85 -10.91 -16.70
C GLY A 8 -17.07 -9.53 -16.08
N LYS A 9 -16.48 -9.22 -14.91
CA LYS A 9 -16.59 -7.90 -14.28
C LYS A 9 -15.95 -6.82 -15.17
N GLU A 10 -16.72 -5.78 -15.46
CA GLU A 10 -16.23 -4.64 -16.24
C GLU A 10 -15.24 -3.78 -15.44
N PRO A 11 -14.08 -3.42 -16.01
CA PRO A 11 -13.18 -2.44 -15.43
C PRO A 11 -13.85 -1.07 -15.32
N ASN A 12 -13.56 -0.33 -14.25
CA ASN A 12 -14.01 1.06 -14.12
C ASN A 12 -13.25 1.94 -15.14
N LYS A 13 -13.99 2.71 -15.94
CA LYS A 13 -13.48 3.64 -16.97
C LYS A 13 -14.01 5.07 -16.78
N GLY A 14 -14.56 5.39 -15.61
CA GLY A 14 -15.18 6.69 -15.33
C GLY A 14 -14.19 7.83 -15.11
N THR A 15 -12.89 7.52 -14.99
CA THR A 15 -11.81 8.48 -14.76
C THR A 15 -10.74 8.36 -15.83
N ASN A 16 -10.13 9.49 -16.20
CA ASN A 16 -9.03 9.52 -17.15
C ASN A 16 -7.82 8.77 -16.55
N PRO A 17 -7.31 7.70 -17.20
CA PRO A 17 -6.18 6.92 -16.69
C PRO A 17 -4.89 7.73 -16.55
N ASP A 18 -4.73 8.80 -17.33
CA ASP A 18 -3.52 9.65 -17.28
C ASP A 18 -3.54 10.61 -16.08
N GLU A 19 -4.73 10.94 -15.56
CA GLU A 19 -4.91 11.93 -14.51
C GLU A 19 -5.25 11.31 -13.15
N VAL A 20 -5.72 10.06 -13.14
CA VAL A 20 -6.25 9.41 -11.93
C VAL A 20 -5.25 9.44 -10.76
N LEU A 21 -3.96 9.26 -11.04
CA LEU A 21 -2.92 9.29 -10.01
C LEU A 21 -2.72 10.69 -9.42
N ALA A 22 -2.79 11.73 -10.25
CA ALA A 22 -2.66 13.11 -9.79
C ALA A 22 -3.86 13.50 -8.91
N TYR A 23 -5.07 13.13 -9.34
CA TYR A 23 -6.30 13.39 -8.59
C TYR A 23 -6.29 12.70 -7.22
N THR A 24 -5.96 11.41 -7.15
CA THR A 24 -5.92 10.68 -5.88
C THR A 24 -4.87 11.23 -4.93
N THR A 25 -3.71 11.62 -5.45
CA THR A 25 -2.64 12.24 -4.65
C THR A 25 -3.07 13.59 -4.08
N ALA A 26 -3.78 14.42 -4.86
CA ALA A 26 -4.29 15.70 -4.38
C ALA A 26 -5.31 15.52 -3.25
N VAL A 27 -6.25 14.58 -3.40
CA VAL A 27 -7.23 14.26 -2.35
C VAL A 27 -6.53 13.74 -1.10
N GLN A 28 -5.59 12.82 -1.23
CA GLN A 28 -4.81 12.29 -0.11
C GLN A 28 -3.97 13.39 0.56
N GLY A 29 -3.38 14.30 -0.21
CA GLY A 29 -2.66 15.46 0.29
C GLY A 29 -3.55 16.37 1.14
N GLY A 30 -4.75 16.68 0.66
CA GLY A 30 -5.73 17.49 1.41
C GLY A 30 -6.24 16.83 2.69
N VAL A 31 -6.37 15.50 2.70
CA VAL A 31 -6.69 14.73 3.92
C VAL A 31 -5.55 14.83 4.93
N LEU A 32 -4.31 14.65 4.49
CA LEU A 32 -3.12 14.67 5.35
C LEU A 32 -2.75 16.08 5.83
N SER A 33 -3.04 17.13 5.05
CA SER A 33 -2.84 18.53 5.44
C SER A 33 -3.96 19.06 6.35
N GLY A 34 -5.08 18.36 6.46
CA GLY A 34 -6.25 18.79 7.23
C GLY A 34 -7.13 19.83 6.54
N GLU A 35 -6.90 20.09 5.25
CA GLU A 35 -7.58 21.13 4.46
C GLU A 35 -8.81 20.63 3.68
N GLY A 36 -9.09 19.31 3.68
CA GLY A 36 -10.15 18.69 2.87
C GLY A 36 -11.61 18.88 3.32
N GLY A 37 -11.85 19.56 4.46
CA GLY A 37 -13.21 19.86 4.95
C GLY A 37 -14.00 18.66 5.47
N GLU A 38 -15.33 18.78 5.54
CA GLU A 38 -16.24 17.72 6.05
C GLU A 38 -16.23 16.46 5.17
N GLU A 39 -16.03 16.62 3.86
CA GLU A 39 -16.10 15.51 2.90
C GLU A 39 -14.94 14.51 3.03
N THR A 40 -13.81 14.93 3.63
CA THR A 40 -12.63 14.08 3.82
C THR A 40 -12.47 13.50 5.23
N GLN A 41 -13.35 13.86 6.18
CA GLN A 41 -13.15 13.49 7.60
C GLN A 41 -13.23 11.98 7.86
N ASN A 42 -13.97 11.25 7.04
CA ASN A 42 -14.16 9.81 7.21
C ASN A 42 -13.23 8.96 6.34
N ILE A 43 -12.20 9.57 5.72
CA ILE A 43 -11.24 8.85 4.89
C ILE A 43 -10.12 8.30 5.76
N LEU A 44 -10.01 6.98 5.83
CA LEU A 44 -8.88 6.27 6.45
C LEU A 44 -8.00 5.65 5.38
N LEU A 45 -6.71 5.97 5.41
CA LEU A 45 -5.71 5.35 4.55
C LEU A 45 -4.81 4.41 5.36
N LEU A 46 -4.79 3.14 4.98
CA LEU A 46 -3.92 2.11 5.54
C LEU A 46 -3.07 1.53 4.41
N ASP A 47 -1.76 1.79 4.46
CA ASP A 47 -0.81 1.28 3.48
C ASP A 47 0.02 0.12 4.04
N VAL A 48 0.52 -0.76 3.18
CA VAL A 48 1.27 -1.97 3.54
C VAL A 48 2.58 -2.08 2.75
N ALA A 49 3.62 -2.61 3.38
CA ALA A 49 4.89 -2.85 2.69
C ALA A 49 4.71 -3.90 1.57
N PRO A 50 5.24 -3.68 0.35
CA PRO A 50 5.01 -4.57 -0.79
C PRO A 50 5.78 -5.89 -0.72
N LEU A 51 6.87 -5.93 0.07
CA LEU A 51 7.76 -7.07 0.23
C LEU A 51 8.04 -7.37 1.72
N HIS A 52 8.39 -8.62 2.00
CA HIS A 52 8.92 -8.97 3.32
C HIS A 52 10.29 -8.31 3.46
N LEU A 53 10.57 -7.74 4.64
CA LEU A 53 11.88 -7.22 4.98
C LEU A 53 12.55 -8.17 5.96
N GLY A 54 13.83 -8.43 5.75
CA GLY A 54 14.60 -9.39 6.53
C GLY A 54 16.08 -9.05 6.46
N ILE A 55 16.88 -9.79 7.23
CA ILE A 55 18.33 -9.71 7.20
C ILE A 55 18.90 -10.99 6.64
N ASP A 56 20.10 -10.88 6.06
CA ASP A 56 20.88 -12.05 5.70
C ASP A 56 21.50 -12.67 6.96
N THR A 57 21.48 -13.99 7.05
CA THR A 57 22.02 -14.75 8.19
C THR A 57 23.11 -15.71 7.72
N VAL A 58 23.96 -16.17 8.65
CA VAL A 58 25.07 -17.08 8.32
C VAL A 58 24.54 -18.29 7.54
N GLY A 59 25.12 -18.53 6.37
CA GLY A 59 24.64 -19.55 5.41
C GLY A 59 23.89 -18.97 4.20
N GLY A 60 23.75 -17.64 4.09
CA GLY A 60 23.17 -16.97 2.92
C GLY A 60 21.65 -17.12 2.83
N VAL A 61 20.99 -17.33 3.97
CA VAL A 61 19.54 -17.48 4.07
C VAL A 61 18.96 -16.19 4.63
N MET A 62 18.00 -15.60 3.91
CA MET A 62 17.22 -14.46 4.40
C MET A 62 16.31 -14.89 5.54
N THR A 63 16.46 -14.26 6.70
CA THR A 63 15.49 -14.37 7.80
C THR A 63 14.53 -13.19 7.73
N ASN A 64 13.25 -13.49 7.47
CA ASN A 64 12.18 -12.49 7.42
C ASN A 64 11.89 -11.92 8.81
N ILE A 65 11.94 -10.60 8.96
CA ILE A 65 11.68 -9.88 10.22
C ILE A 65 10.34 -9.14 10.15
N ILE A 66 10.10 -8.40 9.06
CA ILE A 66 8.89 -7.59 8.87
C ILE A 66 8.07 -8.22 7.73
N PRO A 67 6.89 -8.81 8.03
CA PRO A 67 5.94 -9.23 7.01
C PRO A 67 5.31 -8.04 6.28
N ARG A 68 4.66 -8.32 5.15
CA ARG A 68 3.94 -7.34 4.28
C ARG A 68 2.67 -6.76 4.91
N ILE A 69 2.76 -6.32 6.16
CA ILE A 69 1.70 -5.67 6.94
C ILE A 69 2.33 -4.57 7.81
N PRO A 70 1.56 -3.56 8.24
CA PRO A 70 2.08 -2.48 9.08
C PRO A 70 2.44 -3.06 10.44
N THR A 71 3.73 -3.20 10.72
CA THR A 71 4.17 -3.82 11.98
C THR A 71 5.54 -3.34 12.40
N LYS A 72 5.77 -3.33 13.72
CA LYS A 72 7.09 -3.20 14.34
C LYS A 72 7.47 -4.58 14.90
N LYS A 73 8.60 -5.12 14.44
CA LYS A 73 9.13 -6.41 14.88
C LYS A 73 10.58 -6.25 15.31
N SER A 74 10.98 -7.03 16.30
CA SER A 74 12.36 -7.12 16.79
C SER A 74 12.69 -8.57 17.09
N GLN A 75 13.88 -9.00 16.73
CA GLN A 75 14.39 -10.35 16.95
C GLN A 75 15.88 -10.25 17.32
N VAL A 76 16.28 -10.97 18.37
CA VAL A 76 17.67 -10.98 18.85
C VAL A 76 18.43 -12.10 18.13
N PHE A 77 19.64 -11.79 17.65
CA PHE A 77 20.56 -12.72 17.00
C PHE A 77 21.85 -12.83 17.82
N THR A 78 22.50 -14.00 17.75
CA THR A 78 23.78 -14.28 18.43
C THR A 78 24.82 -14.75 17.40
N THR A 79 26.09 -14.50 17.68
CA THR A 79 27.24 -15.00 16.90
C THR A 79 27.56 -16.45 17.19
#